data_AF-A0A1C5VV12-F1
#
_entry.id   AF-A0A1C5VV12-F1
#
_cell.length_a   1.000
_cell.length_b   1.000
_cell.length_c   1.000
_cell.angle_alpha   90.00
_cell.angle_beta   90.00
_cell.angle_gamma   90.00
#
_symmetry.space_group_name_H-M   'P 1'
#
loop_
_entity.id
_entity.type
_entity.pdbx_description
1 polymer ?
#
loop_
_entity_poly.entity_id
_entity_poly.type
_entity_poly.pdbx_seq_one_letter_code
_entity_poly.pdbx_strand_id
1 'polypeptide(L)'
;MDYTSYQIVIGTIREISMGESCCTWMVTVQTDTENINFVVTGDTRIIDNVRLRRGMRVAAFYDTSLPAPAIYPARYQAELITSLRRDQNAALKYFDENLLAEDESLQLNLSPLTIIETQNGQRYRCAPGNAELLVYYTVTTFSIPPQTTPQKIIVMCPRE
;
A
#
# COMPACT_ATOMS: atom_id res chain seq x y z
N MET A 1 -4.25 -12.87 -7.70
CA MET A 1 -4.49 -11.43 -7.87
C MET A 1 -3.20 -10.88 -8.43
N ASP A 2 -3.26 -9.92 -9.34
CA ASP A 2 -2.08 -9.33 -9.95
C ASP A 2 -2.08 -7.85 -9.55
N TYR A 3 -1.08 -7.41 -8.79
CA TYR A 3 -0.97 -6.01 -8.34
C TYR A 3 -0.20 -5.12 -9.33
N THR A 4 0.19 -5.60 -10.51
CA THR A 4 0.98 -4.83 -11.48
C THR A 4 0.29 -3.55 -11.96
N SER A 5 -1.04 -3.54 -12.02
CA SER A 5 -1.84 -2.37 -12.40
C SER A 5 -2.06 -1.36 -11.27
N TYR A 6 -1.60 -1.65 -10.05
CA TYR A 6 -1.91 -0.82 -8.90
C TYR A 6 -0.98 0.39 -8.85
N GLN A 7 -1.57 1.57 -8.66
CA GLN A 7 -0.84 2.79 -8.35
C GLN A 7 -1.01 3.17 -6.89
N ILE A 8 0.05 3.75 -6.33
CA ILE A 8 0.12 4.19 -4.93
C ILE A 8 0.00 5.71 -4.85
N VAL A 9 -0.80 6.17 -3.90
CA VAL A 9 -0.87 7.57 -3.47
C VAL A 9 -0.49 7.64 -2.00
N ILE A 10 0.55 8.39 -1.70
CA ILE A 10 1.00 8.66 -0.34
C ILE A 10 0.58 10.08 0.05
N GLY A 11 -0.06 10.21 1.20
CA GLY A 11 -0.50 11.52 1.70
C GLY A 11 -1.12 11.45 3.08
N THR A 12 -1.72 12.55 3.50
CA THR A 12 -2.39 12.67 4.80
C THR A 12 -3.89 12.74 4.63
N ILE A 13 -4.65 11.97 5.42
CA ILE A 13 -6.11 12.03 5.40
C ILE A 13 -6.57 13.40 5.89
N ARG A 14 -7.23 14.16 5.02
CA ARG A 14 -7.77 15.49 5.31
C ARG A 14 -9.23 15.44 5.75
N GLU A 15 -10.01 14.58 5.12
CA GLU A 15 -11.44 14.44 5.38
C GLU A 15 -11.88 12.98 5.21
N ILE A 16 -12.85 12.58 6.02
CA ILE A 16 -13.56 11.31 5.88
C ILE A 16 -15.04 11.65 5.99
N SER A 17 -15.81 11.33 4.96
CA SER A 17 -17.26 11.51 4.92
C SER A 17 -17.95 10.21 4.51
N MET A 18 -19.22 10.09 4.88
CA MET A 18 -20.04 8.96 4.45
C MET A 18 -20.38 9.12 2.97
N GLY A 19 -20.33 8.03 2.22
CA GLY A 19 -20.75 7.96 0.82
C GLY A 19 -22.26 7.75 0.70
N GLU A 20 -22.67 7.11 -0.40
CA GLU A 20 -24.10 6.87 -0.70
C GLU A 20 -24.74 5.83 0.24
N SER A 21 -23.93 4.93 0.82
CA SER A 21 -24.38 3.89 1.75
C SER A 21 -23.61 3.95 3.07
N CYS A 22 -24.15 3.33 4.12
CA CYS A 22 -23.48 3.23 5.43
C CYS A 22 -22.14 2.46 5.37
N CYS A 23 -21.92 1.67 4.31
CA CYS A 23 -20.71 0.88 4.11
C CYS A 23 -19.73 1.54 3.12
N THR A 24 -20.08 2.73 2.62
CA THR A 24 -19.25 3.49 1.69
C THR A 24 -18.73 4.73 2.39
N TRP A 25 -17.43 4.96 2.27
CA TRP A 25 -16.78 6.16 2.81
C TRP A 25 -16.04 6.87 1.68
N MET A 26 -16.08 8.19 1.70
CA MET A 26 -15.22 9.04 0.90
C MET A 26 -14.07 9.51 1.77
N VAL A 27 -12.85 9.17 1.38
CA VAL A 27 -11.61 9.54 2.09
C VAL A 27 -10.81 10.46 1.19
N THR A 28 -10.65 11.72 1.61
CA THR A 28 -9.81 12.69 0.90
C THR A 28 -8.41 12.64 1.46
N VAL A 29 -7.45 12.27 0.61
CA VAL A 29 -6.02 12.22 0.92
C VAL A 29 -5.34 13.44 0.29
N GLN A 30 -4.73 14.26 1.14
CA GLN A 30 -3.90 15.38 0.71
C GLN A 30 -2.48 14.89 0.44
N THR A 31 -2.04 15.00 -0.81
CA THR A 31 -0.65 14.80 -1.23
C THR A 31 0.10 16.15 -1.19
N ASP A 32 1.36 16.15 -1.62
CA ASP A 32 2.15 17.38 -1.74
C ASP A 32 1.62 18.30 -2.86
N THR A 33 0.92 17.74 -3.85
CA THR A 33 0.47 18.44 -5.05
C THR A 33 -1.02 18.72 -5.08
N GLU A 34 -1.85 17.80 -4.59
CA GLU A 34 -3.30 17.89 -4.73
C GLU A 34 -4.06 17.10 -3.65
N ASN A 35 -5.39 17.19 -3.67
CA ASN A 35 -6.24 16.33 -2.88
C ASN A 35 -6.84 15.25 -3.79
N ILE A 36 -6.66 13.99 -3.42
CA ILE A 36 -7.18 12.83 -4.14
C ILE A 36 -8.30 12.20 -3.32
N ASN A 37 -9.43 11.90 -3.95
CA ASN A 37 -10.57 11.27 -3.29
C ASN A 37 -10.58 9.77 -3.53
N PHE A 38 -10.67 9.01 -2.44
CA PHE A 38 -10.80 7.56 -2.46
C PHE A 38 -12.19 7.13 -1.98
N VAL A 39 -12.82 6.25 -2.74
CA VAL A 39 -14.01 5.51 -2.30
C VAL A 39 -13.52 4.27 -1.57
N VAL A 40 -13.91 4.14 -0.31
CA VAL A 40 -13.61 3.01 0.57
C VAL A 40 -14.90 2.23 0.80
N THR A 41 -14.89 0.94 0.47
CA THR A 41 -16.04 0.04 0.60
C THR A 41 -15.72 -1.12 1.54
N GLY A 42 -16.64 -2.07 1.69
CA GLY A 42 -16.38 -3.32 2.44
C GLY A 42 -15.32 -4.21 1.80
N ASP A 43 -15.02 -4.02 0.51
CA ASP A 43 -14.02 -4.79 -0.22
C ASP A 43 -12.61 -4.19 -0.10
N THR A 44 -12.51 -2.89 0.22
CA THR A 44 -11.23 -2.20 0.42
C THR A 44 -10.47 -2.83 1.58
N ARG A 45 -9.24 -3.27 1.32
CA ARG A 45 -8.39 -3.88 2.35
C ARG A 45 -7.72 -2.79 3.18
N ILE A 46 -8.07 -2.72 4.46
CA ILE A 46 -7.38 -1.85 5.41
C ILE A 46 -6.40 -2.70 6.22
N ILE A 47 -5.11 -2.45 6.03
CA ILE A 47 -4.05 -3.19 6.72
C ILE A 47 -4.19 -3.01 8.25
N ASP A 48 -3.94 -4.11 8.98
CA ASP A 48 -4.07 -4.20 10.43
C ASP A 48 -5.48 -3.87 10.96
N ASN A 49 -6.50 -3.81 10.07
CA ASN A 49 -7.87 -3.37 10.38
C ASN A 49 -7.93 -2.04 11.15
N VAL A 50 -6.97 -1.15 10.90
CA VAL A 50 -6.87 0.13 11.62
C VAL A 50 -7.97 1.07 11.16
N ARG A 51 -8.74 1.62 12.10
CA ARG A 51 -9.74 2.64 11.77
C ARG A 51 -9.07 3.91 11.24
N LEU A 52 -9.40 4.29 10.01
CA LEU A 52 -8.92 5.52 9.37
C LEU A 52 -9.42 6.77 10.11
N ARG A 53 -8.55 7.77 10.22
CA ARG A 53 -8.82 9.05 10.91
C ARG A 53 -8.13 10.21 10.20
N ARG A 54 -8.74 11.39 10.28
CA ARG A 54 -8.11 12.64 9.84
C ARG A 54 -6.74 12.83 10.51
N GLY A 55 -5.75 13.26 9.73
CA GLY A 55 -4.36 13.47 10.15
C GLY A 55 -3.48 12.23 10.05
N MET A 56 -4.02 11.06 9.71
CA MET A 56 -3.20 9.86 9.46
C MET A 56 -2.48 9.99 8.12
N ARG A 57 -1.18 9.69 8.11
CA ARG A 57 -0.42 9.49 6.87
C ARG A 57 -0.67 8.07 6.38
N VAL A 58 -1.04 7.93 5.12
CA VAL A 58 -1.43 6.65 4.52
C VAL A 58 -0.80 6.47 3.14
N ALA A 59 -0.67 5.21 2.74
CA ALA A 59 -0.53 4.80 1.35
C ALA A 59 -1.86 4.16 0.91
N ALA A 60 -2.50 4.76 -0.08
CA ALA A 60 -3.69 4.22 -0.72
C ALA A 60 -3.32 3.66 -2.09
N PHE A 61 -3.72 2.43 -2.36
CA PHE A 61 -3.51 1.74 -3.62
C PHE A 61 -4.84 1.61 -4.36
N TYR A 62 -4.84 1.94 -5.63
CA TYR A 62 -5.98 1.79 -6.52
C TYR A 62 -5.55 1.14 -7.83
N ASP A 63 -6.46 0.42 -8.47
CA ASP A 63 -6.21 -0.26 -9.74
C ASP A 63 -6.40 0.72 -10.91
N THR A 64 -5.35 0.91 -11.73
CA THR A 64 -5.40 1.77 -12.91
C THR A 64 -6.01 1.12 -14.15
N SER A 65 -6.23 -0.20 -14.12
CA SER A 65 -6.93 -0.92 -15.19
C SER A 65 -8.44 -0.64 -15.18
N LEU A 66 -8.96 -0.17 -14.05
CA LEU A 66 -10.35 0.25 -13.92
C LEU A 66 -10.56 1.62 -14.60
N PRO A 67 -11.68 1.83 -15.32
CA PRO A 67 -11.93 3.07 -16.02
C PRO A 67 -11.95 4.26 -15.05
N ALA A 68 -11.07 5.24 -15.29
CA ALA A 68 -11.04 6.46 -14.51
C ALA A 68 -12.39 7.21 -14.65
N PRO A 69 -13.04 7.61 -13.54
CA PRO A 69 -14.32 8.29 -13.63
C PRO A 69 -14.16 9.66 -14.29
N ALA A 70 -15.02 9.96 -15.26
CA ALA A 70 -15.03 11.22 -16.01
C ALA A 70 -15.56 12.43 -15.21
N ILE A 71 -15.66 12.32 -13.88
CA ILE A 71 -16.23 13.34 -12.99
C ILE A 71 -15.09 13.99 -12.20
N TYR A 72 -15.02 15.32 -12.20
CA TYR A 72 -14.00 16.07 -11.44
C TYR A 72 -14.56 16.60 -10.10
N PRO A 73 -13.81 16.50 -8.99
CA PRO A 73 -12.52 15.81 -8.86
C PRO A 73 -12.67 14.29 -8.97
N ALA A 74 -11.69 13.63 -9.58
CA ALA A 74 -11.68 12.18 -9.76
C ALA A 74 -11.82 11.45 -8.42
N ARG A 75 -12.55 10.34 -8.43
CA ARG A 75 -12.77 9.46 -7.28
C ARG A 75 -12.24 8.08 -7.62
N TYR A 76 -11.21 7.62 -6.92
CA TYR A 76 -10.61 6.31 -7.17
C TYR A 76 -11.17 5.29 -6.19
N GLN A 77 -11.43 4.07 -6.65
CA GLN A 77 -11.74 2.98 -5.74
C GLN A 77 -10.45 2.53 -5.05
N ALA A 78 -10.43 2.59 -3.72
CA ALA A 78 -9.29 2.08 -2.97
C ALA A 78 -9.37 0.56 -2.87
N GLU A 79 -8.34 -0.12 -3.36
CA GLU A 79 -8.20 -1.57 -3.23
C GLU A 79 -7.49 -1.94 -1.93
N LEU A 80 -6.50 -1.13 -1.53
CA LEU A 80 -5.77 -1.31 -0.29
C LEU A 80 -5.38 0.04 0.33
N ILE A 81 -5.54 0.18 1.64
CA ILE A 81 -5.04 1.34 2.39
C ILE A 81 -4.21 0.83 3.56
N THR A 82 -3.03 1.43 3.75
CA THR A 82 -2.22 1.22 4.93
C THR A 82 -1.77 2.52 5.58
N SER A 83 -1.61 2.50 6.90
CA SER A 83 -1.05 3.62 7.66
C SER A 83 0.47 3.62 7.57
N LEU A 84 1.04 4.80 7.39
CA LEU A 84 2.48 5.03 7.37
C LEU A 84 2.94 5.80 8.60
N ARG A 85 4.09 5.41 9.13
CA ARG A 85 4.81 6.21 10.12
C ARG A 85 5.48 7.43 9.46
N ARG A 86 6.04 8.31 10.28
CA ARG A 86 6.84 9.44 9.81
C ARG A 86 8.00 8.92 8.94
N ASP A 87 8.21 9.58 7.80
CA ASP A 87 9.26 9.29 6.80
C ASP A 87 9.25 7.86 6.23
N GLN A 88 8.18 7.11 6.48
CA GLN A 88 7.99 5.76 5.97
C GLN A 88 7.34 5.82 4.59
N ASN A 89 7.83 4.99 3.68
CA ASN A 89 7.25 4.74 2.37
C ASN A 89 6.69 3.32 2.33
N ALA A 90 5.83 3.06 1.34
CA ALA A 90 5.34 1.73 1.06
C ALA A 90 5.53 1.39 -0.42
N ALA A 91 5.73 0.10 -0.70
CA ALA A 91 5.68 -0.47 -2.03
C ALA A 91 4.84 -1.75 -2.00
N LEU A 92 4.00 -1.95 -3.01
CA LEU A 92 3.24 -3.18 -3.21
C LEU A 92 3.60 -3.74 -4.58
N LYS A 93 4.44 -4.78 -4.62
CA LYS A 93 4.99 -5.35 -5.86
C LYS A 93 5.23 -6.85 -5.70
N TYR A 94 5.39 -7.55 -6.82
CA TYR A 94 5.98 -8.88 -6.85
C TYR A 94 7.50 -8.78 -6.64
N PHE A 95 8.03 -9.66 -5.80
CA PHE A 95 9.47 -9.80 -5.55
C PHE A 95 9.90 -11.23 -5.85
N ASP A 96 11.00 -11.38 -6.59
CA ASP A 96 11.57 -12.68 -6.96
C ASP A 96 12.24 -13.39 -5.77
N GLU A 97 12.91 -14.51 -6.03
CA GLU A 97 13.65 -15.28 -5.02
C GLU A 97 14.79 -14.49 -4.36
N ASN A 98 15.34 -13.50 -5.07
CA ASN A 98 16.41 -12.63 -4.60
C ASN A 98 15.86 -11.36 -3.95
N LEU A 99 14.54 -11.21 -3.83
CA LEU A 99 13.86 -10.02 -3.34
C LEU A 99 14.14 -8.76 -4.18
N LEU A 100 14.30 -8.95 -5.49
CA LEU A 100 14.25 -7.89 -6.48
C LEU A 100 12.80 -7.71 -6.93
N ALA A 101 12.32 -6.46 -6.94
CA ALA A 101 11.02 -6.13 -7.48
C ALA A 101 10.98 -6.46 -8.99
N GLU A 102 9.86 -6.97 -9.48
CA GLU A 102 9.68 -7.38 -10.89
C GLU A 102 10.04 -6.28 -11.92
N ASP A 103 9.80 -5.02 -11.57
CA ASP A 103 10.12 -3.86 -12.41
C ASP A 103 11.51 -3.25 -12.14
N GLU A 104 12.37 -3.99 -11.43
CA GLU A 104 13.72 -3.59 -11.02
C GLU A 104 13.77 -2.26 -10.23
N SER A 105 12.64 -1.82 -9.67
CA SER A 105 12.57 -0.52 -8.99
C SER A 105 13.12 -0.53 -7.56
N LEU A 106 13.22 -1.71 -6.95
CA LEU A 106 13.60 -1.86 -5.55
C LEU A 106 14.17 -3.25 -5.27
N GLN A 107 15.31 -3.30 -4.59
CA GLN A 107 15.92 -4.51 -4.07
C GLN A 107 15.85 -4.51 -2.54
N LEU A 108 15.38 -5.60 -1.94
CA LEU A 108 15.27 -5.71 -0.49
C LEU A 108 16.46 -6.45 0.11
N ASN A 109 17.00 -5.89 1.20
CA ASN A 109 18.04 -6.51 2.01
C ASN A 109 17.48 -6.76 3.42
N LEU A 110 17.06 -7.98 3.71
CA LEU A 110 16.43 -8.33 4.99
C LEU A 110 17.41 -8.18 6.16
N SER A 111 16.92 -7.63 7.26
CA SER A 111 17.61 -7.59 8.54
C SER A 111 16.92 -8.54 9.52
N PRO A 112 17.62 -9.06 10.56
CA PRO A 112 16.98 -9.78 11.65
C PRO A 112 15.86 -9.00 12.36
N LEU A 113 15.83 -7.67 12.20
CA LEU A 113 14.81 -6.78 12.75
C LEU A 113 13.62 -6.55 11.81
N THR A 114 13.67 -7.01 10.56
CA THR A 114 12.56 -6.90 9.61
C THR A 114 11.40 -7.76 10.10
N ILE A 115 10.26 -7.12 10.38
CA ILE A 115 9.03 -7.82 10.75
C ILE A 115 8.39 -8.39 9.49
N ILE A 116 8.14 -9.70 9.44
CA ILE A 116 7.48 -10.35 8.30
C ILE A 116 6.20 -11.03 8.79
N GLU A 117 5.08 -10.63 8.22
CA GLU A 117 3.76 -11.12 8.61
C GLU A 117 2.84 -11.28 7.40
N THR A 118 1.70 -11.93 7.60
CA THR A 118 0.62 -12.05 6.63
C THR A 118 -0.37 -10.89 6.76
N GLN A 119 -1.26 -10.72 5.79
CA GLN A 119 -2.29 -9.67 5.81
C GLN A 119 -3.19 -9.68 7.06
N ASN A 120 -3.40 -10.85 7.68
CA ASN A 120 -4.18 -11.00 8.91
C ASN A 120 -3.33 -10.89 10.20
N GLY A 121 -2.10 -10.36 10.10
CA GLY A 121 -1.22 -10.09 11.24
C GLY A 121 -0.54 -11.32 11.85
N GLN A 122 -0.59 -12.47 11.19
CA GLN A 122 0.12 -13.66 11.67
C GLN A 122 1.59 -13.61 11.27
N ARG A 123 2.47 -14.10 12.14
CA ARG A 123 3.90 -14.17 11.83
C ARG A 123 4.14 -15.09 10.63
N TYR A 124 4.79 -14.57 9.59
CA TYR A 124 5.21 -15.36 8.45
C TYR A 124 6.54 -16.04 8.76
N ARG A 125 6.63 -17.37 8.52
CA ARG A 125 7.79 -18.19 8.89
C ARG A 125 8.58 -18.72 7.69
N CYS A 126 8.13 -18.46 6.47
CA CYS A 126 8.81 -18.87 5.25
C CYS A 126 9.67 -17.73 4.71
N ALA A 127 10.48 -18.00 3.69
CA ALA A 127 11.16 -16.96 2.93
C ALA A 127 10.13 -16.13 2.14
N PRO A 128 10.20 -14.79 2.15
CA PRO A 128 9.20 -13.93 1.50
C PRO A 128 9.41 -13.74 0.00
N GLY A 129 10.38 -14.44 -0.62
CA GLY A 129 10.63 -14.33 -2.06
C GLY A 129 9.58 -15.07 -2.90
N ASN A 130 9.59 -14.78 -4.21
CA ASN A 130 8.61 -15.29 -5.18
C ASN A 130 7.15 -14.99 -4.77
N ALA A 131 6.90 -13.80 -4.23
CA ALA A 131 5.61 -13.43 -3.68
C ALA A 131 5.31 -11.93 -3.87
N GLU A 132 4.03 -11.60 -3.79
CA GLU A 132 3.56 -10.23 -3.74
C GLU A 132 3.72 -9.70 -2.30
N LEU A 133 4.47 -8.61 -2.15
CA LEU A 133 4.83 -8.04 -0.86
C LEU A 133 4.37 -6.59 -0.75
N LEU A 134 3.74 -6.25 0.38
CA LEU A 134 3.63 -4.88 0.84
C LEU A 134 4.78 -4.56 1.81
N VAL A 135 5.72 -3.77 1.32
CA VAL A 135 6.98 -3.46 1.96
C VAL A 135 6.92 -2.06 2.56
N TYR A 136 7.34 -1.93 3.82
CA TYR A 136 7.49 -0.65 4.51
C TYR A 136 8.97 -0.35 4.73
N TYR A 137 9.42 0.79 4.24
CA TYR A 137 10.82 1.21 4.32
C TYR A 137 10.90 2.73 4.53
N THR A 138 12.08 3.28 4.77
CA THR A 138 12.25 4.74 4.99
C THR A 138 13.17 5.34 3.94
N VAL A 139 14.38 4.79 3.83
CA VAL A 139 15.41 5.26 2.90
C VAL A 139 15.85 4.14 1.97
N THR A 140 16.32 4.53 0.79
CA THR A 140 16.96 3.64 -0.19
C THR A 140 18.40 4.11 -0.42
N THR A 141 19.26 3.21 -0.90
CA THR A 141 20.58 3.56 -1.44
C THR A 141 20.43 4.28 -2.79
N PHE A 142 21.52 4.86 -3.27
CA PHE A 142 21.64 5.43 -4.62
C PHE A 142 22.13 4.42 -5.68
N SER A 143 22.13 3.12 -5.36
CA SER A 143 22.51 2.07 -6.33
C SER A 143 21.43 1.91 -7.41
N ILE A 144 21.77 1.21 -8.50
CA ILE A 144 20.83 0.81 -9.53
C ILE A 144 20.84 -0.73 -9.56
N PRO A 145 19.76 -1.42 -9.15
CA PRO A 145 18.54 -0.85 -8.57
C PRO A 145 18.76 -0.25 -7.16
N PRO A 146 17.89 0.67 -6.70
CA PRO A 146 17.91 1.16 -5.32
C PRO A 146 17.69 0.02 -4.34
N GLN A 147 18.44 0.00 -3.24
CA GLN A 147 18.35 -1.04 -2.22
C GLN A 147 17.80 -0.47 -0.91
N THR A 148 17.03 -1.26 -0.17
CA THR A 148 16.58 -0.88 1.18
C THR A 148 16.54 -2.05 2.14
N THR A 149 16.66 -1.75 3.43
CA THR A 149 16.35 -2.69 4.51
C THR A 149 14.96 -2.36 5.05
N PRO A 150 13.95 -3.20 4.75
CA PRO A 150 12.58 -2.91 5.16
C PRO A 150 12.38 -3.09 6.66
N GLN A 151 11.52 -2.25 7.22
CA GLN A 151 11.11 -2.32 8.62
C GLN A 151 10.03 -3.40 8.83
N LYS A 152 9.11 -3.50 7.87
CA LYS A 152 7.98 -4.44 7.88
C LYS A 152 7.72 -4.92 6.46
N ILE A 153 7.37 -6.20 6.33
CA ILE A 153 6.89 -6.83 5.09
C ILE A 153 5.59 -7.53 5.43
N ILE A 154 4.56 -7.26 4.64
CA ILE A 154 3.31 -8.02 4.65
C ILE A 154 3.28 -8.87 3.39
N VAL A 155 3.27 -10.18 3.56
CA VAL A 155 3.16 -11.14 2.46
C VAL A 155 1.69 -11.24 2.05
N MET A 156 1.40 -10.99 0.78
CA MET A 156 0.05 -11.10 0.22
C MET A 156 -0.24 -12.55 -0.14
N CYS A 157 -0.46 -13.38 0.88
CA CYS A 157 -0.83 -14.77 0.66
C CYS A 157 -2.14 -14.88 -0.14
N PRO A 158 -2.26 -15.86 -1.05
CA PRO A 158 -3.52 -16.13 -1.74
C PRO A 158 -4.61 -16.49 -0.74
N ARG A 159 -5.87 -16.18 -1.07
CA ARG A 159 -7.02 -16.72 -0.34
C ARG A 159 -7.20 -18.18 -0.77
N GLU A 160 -7.17 -19.09 0.19
CA GLU A 160 -7.51 -20.51 0.01
C GLU A 160 -9.03 -20.71 -0.07
#